data_AF-A0A2K3JYX7-F1
#
_entry.id   AF-A0A2K3JYX7-F1
#
_cell.length_a   1.000
_cell.length_b   1.000
_cell.length_c   1.000
_cell.angle_alpha   90.00
_cell.angle_beta   90.00
_cell.angle_gamma   90.00
#
_symmetry.space_group_name_H-M   'P 1'
#
loop_
_entity.id
_entity.type
_entity.pdbx_description
1 polymer ?
#
loop_
_entity_poly.entity_id
_entity_poly.type
_entity_poly.pdbx_seq_one_letter_code
_entity_poly.pdbx_strand_id
1 'polypeptide(L)'
;MASEPEFVRHNLPCKRVEVGDFRIPTFEISFGLEATNALKELGVVLPFAIGGLTKIADSPISVANIVQKCFIKVNEEGTEAAAATAEDLSGTILFVGQVLNPLV
;
A
#
# COMPACT_ATOMS: atom_id res chain seq x y z
N MET A 1 -3.48 15.80 15.46
CA MET A 1 -4.51 15.14 14.64
C MET A 1 -4.20 13.66 14.69
N ALA A 2 -4.87 12.90 15.55
CA ALA A 2 -4.65 11.46 15.70
C ALA A 2 -5.63 10.72 14.79
N SER A 3 -5.16 9.70 14.07
CA SER A 3 -6.03 8.81 13.30
C SER A 3 -6.97 8.07 14.26
N GLU A 4 -8.24 7.93 13.89
CA GLU A 4 -9.17 7.08 14.64
C GLU A 4 -8.75 5.59 14.48
N PRO A 5 -8.51 4.84 15.56
CA PRO A 5 -8.27 3.41 15.45
C PRO A 5 -9.49 2.72 14.83
N GLU A 6 -9.26 1.65 14.07
CA GLU A 6 -10.33 0.91 13.40
C GLU A 6 -11.15 1.70 12.35
N PHE A 7 -10.70 2.89 11.94
CA PHE A 7 -11.39 3.72 10.93
C PHE A 7 -11.78 2.90 9.68
N VAL A 8 -10.85 2.12 9.15
CA VAL A 8 -11.11 1.29 7.96
C VAL A 8 -12.21 0.28 8.23
N ARG A 9 -12.19 -0.41 9.38
CA ARG A 9 -13.19 -1.44 9.72
C ARG A 9 -14.58 -0.85 9.92
N HIS A 10 -14.68 0.31 10.56
CA HIS A 10 -15.95 0.99 10.78
C HIS A 10 -16.57 1.57 9.51
N ASN A 11 -15.76 1.79 8.46
CA ASN A 11 -16.20 2.39 7.19
C ASN A 11 -16.29 1.37 6.03
N LEU A 12 -16.51 0.08 6.33
CA LEU A 12 -16.77 -0.95 5.32
C LEU A 12 -18.27 -1.06 5.01
N PRO A 13 -18.73 -0.71 3.80
CA PRO A 13 -20.12 -0.95 3.42
C PRO A 13 -20.39 -2.47 3.28
N CYS A 14 -21.22 -3.02 4.16
CA CYS A 14 -21.58 -4.46 4.16
C CYS A 14 -22.92 -4.78 3.50
N LYS A 15 -23.61 -3.79 2.92
CA LYS A 15 -24.95 -3.97 2.32
C LYS A 15 -24.96 -3.43 0.89
N ARG A 16 -25.55 -4.20 -0.02
CA ARG A 16 -25.85 -3.73 -1.38
C ARG A 16 -27.07 -2.81 -1.34
N VAL A 17 -27.02 -1.75 -2.13
CA VAL A 17 -28.08 -0.74 -2.20
C VAL A 17 -28.35 -0.41 -3.68
N GLU A 18 -29.58 0.03 -3.96
CA GLU A 18 -29.91 0.57 -5.28
C GLU A 18 -29.22 1.91 -5.48
N VAL A 19 -28.65 2.12 -6.67
CA VAL A 19 -27.95 3.35 -7.04
C VAL A 19 -28.63 3.98 -8.26
N GLY A 20 -28.58 5.31 -8.35
CA GLY A 20 -29.02 6.06 -9.53
C GLY A 20 -27.96 6.06 -10.64
N ASP A 21 -27.75 7.20 -11.30
CA ASP A 21 -26.60 7.37 -12.22
C ASP A 21 -25.30 7.28 -11.41
N PHE A 22 -24.58 6.17 -11.57
CA PHE A 22 -23.36 5.83 -10.83
C PHE A 22 -22.24 5.49 -11.80
N ARG A 23 -21.12 6.20 -11.69
CA ARG A 23 -20.00 6.11 -12.63
C ARG A 23 -18.69 5.95 -11.87
N ILE A 24 -17.91 4.95 -12.27
CA ILE A 24 -16.53 4.73 -11.80
C ILE A 24 -15.64 4.86 -13.05
N PRO A 25 -14.59 5.68 -13.02
CA PRO A 25 -13.69 5.81 -14.15
C PRO A 25 -12.85 4.54 -14.32
N THR A 26 -12.55 4.20 -15.58
CA THR A 26 -11.44 3.29 -15.88
C THR A 26 -10.12 4.02 -15.66
N PHE A 27 -9.11 3.32 -15.16
CA PHE A 27 -7.79 3.91 -14.97
C PHE A 27 -6.72 2.83 -14.85
N GLU A 28 -5.49 3.24 -15.13
CA GLU A 28 -4.28 2.45 -14.92
C GLU A 28 -3.25 3.30 -14.19
N ILE A 29 -2.70 2.77 -13.10
CA ILE A 29 -1.67 3.45 -12.29
C ILE A 29 -0.51 2.49 -12.09
N SER A 30 0.65 2.91 -12.56
CA SER A 30 1.95 2.34 -12.19
C SER A 30 2.64 3.29 -11.22
N PHE A 31 3.08 2.79 -10.07
CA PHE A 31 3.75 3.61 -9.07
C PHE A 31 5.02 2.94 -8.56
N GLY A 32 6.03 3.76 -8.29
CA GLY A 32 7.30 3.35 -7.71
C GLY A 32 7.71 4.31 -6.61
N LEU A 33 8.13 3.77 -5.47
CA LEU A 33 8.54 4.52 -4.30
C LEU A 33 9.86 3.99 -3.77
N GLU A 34 10.83 4.87 -3.59
CA GLU A 34 11.95 4.60 -2.69
C GLU A 34 11.55 5.02 -1.26
N ALA A 35 11.15 4.03 -0.46
CA ALA A 35 10.55 4.26 0.86
C ALA A 35 11.56 4.60 1.97
N THR A 36 12.87 4.63 1.64
CA THR A 36 13.97 4.83 2.60
C THR A 36 13.78 6.04 3.49
N ASN A 37 13.54 7.23 2.91
CA ASN A 37 13.44 8.47 3.67
C ASN A 37 12.14 8.54 4.46
N ALA A 38 11.02 8.15 3.84
CA ALA A 38 9.72 8.09 4.52
C ALA A 38 9.75 7.19 5.76
N LEU A 39 10.38 6.01 5.67
CA LEU A 39 10.52 5.10 6.81
C LEU A 39 11.40 5.69 7.93
N LYS A 40 12.49 6.37 7.58
CA LYS A 40 13.34 7.07 8.55
C LYS A 40 12.58 8.20 9.27
N GLU A 41 11.80 8.99 8.53
CA GLU A 41 10.95 10.06 9.07
C GLU A 41 9.87 9.51 10.02
N LEU A 42 9.36 8.30 9.74
CA LEU A 42 8.45 7.56 10.61
C LEU A 42 9.14 6.90 11.83
N GLY A 43 10.45 7.08 11.99
CA GLY A 43 11.22 6.57 13.12
C GLY A 43 11.87 5.19 12.91
N VAL A 44 11.69 4.57 11.74
CA VAL A 44 12.36 3.31 11.39
C VAL A 44 13.78 3.62 10.91
N VAL A 45 14.71 3.72 11.84
CA VAL A 45 16.11 4.11 11.54
C VAL A 45 17.11 2.96 11.67
N LEU A 46 16.83 1.98 12.54
CA LEU A 46 17.77 0.90 12.86
C LEU A 46 18.21 0.04 11.65
N PRO A 47 17.32 -0.34 10.70
CA PRO A 47 17.75 -1.12 9.54
C PRO A 47 18.78 -0.43 8.66
N PHE A 48 18.85 0.90 8.71
CA PHE A 48 19.75 1.73 7.91
C PHE A 48 21.07 2.06 8.63
N ALA A 49 21.20 1.70 9.90
CA ALA A 49 22.43 1.85 10.66
C ALA A 49 23.32 0.60 10.48
N ILE A 50 24.62 0.82 10.30
CA ILE A 50 25.60 -0.26 10.20
C ILE A 50 25.57 -1.08 11.49
N GLY A 51 25.38 -2.40 11.36
CA GLY A 51 25.30 -3.31 12.51
C GLY A 51 23.91 -3.39 13.16
N GLY A 52 22.88 -2.76 12.59
CA GLY A 52 21.49 -2.89 13.04
C GLY A 52 20.82 -4.22 12.69
N LEU A 53 21.46 -5.05 11.86
CA LEU A 53 20.91 -6.28 11.28
C LEU A 53 21.67 -7.54 11.73
N THR A 54 22.05 -7.62 13.00
CA THR A 54 22.89 -8.70 13.56
C THR A 54 22.29 -10.10 13.45
N LYS A 55 20.97 -10.22 13.27
CA LYS A 55 20.29 -11.51 13.05
C LYS A 55 20.19 -11.92 11.58
N ILE A 56 20.65 -11.07 10.65
CA ILE A 56 20.62 -11.33 9.20
C ILE A 56 22.02 -11.71 8.70
N ALA A 57 23.07 -11.08 9.23
CA ALA A 57 24.45 -11.40 8.89
C ALA A 57 25.39 -11.17 10.08
N ASP A 58 26.47 -11.96 10.12
CA ASP A 58 27.54 -11.84 11.14
C ASP A 58 28.43 -10.61 10.91
N SER A 59 28.43 -10.06 9.70
CA SER A 59 29.14 -8.82 9.36
C SER A 59 28.26 -7.59 9.55
N PRO A 60 28.86 -6.43 9.86
CA PRO A 60 28.10 -5.20 10.06
C PRO A 60 27.55 -4.68 8.73
N ILE A 61 26.31 -5.03 8.41
CA ILE A 61 25.56 -4.60 7.22
C ILE A 61 24.46 -3.60 7.58
N SER A 62 23.95 -2.91 6.57
CA SER A 62 22.79 -2.01 6.64
C SER A 62 21.97 -2.09 5.35
N VAL A 63 20.68 -1.78 5.43
CA VAL A 63 19.85 -1.58 4.24
C VAL A 63 20.30 -0.30 3.54
N ALA A 64 20.59 -0.40 2.23
CA ALA A 64 20.88 0.77 1.41
C ALA A 64 19.57 1.52 1.10
N ASN A 65 18.73 0.90 0.27
CA ASN A 65 17.44 1.47 -0.18
C ASN A 65 16.32 0.43 -0.07
N ILE A 66 15.09 0.91 0.13
CA ILE A 66 13.87 0.10 0.03
C ILE A 66 13.08 0.63 -1.15
N VAL A 67 12.95 -0.17 -2.21
CA VAL A 67 12.24 0.21 -3.43
C VAL A 67 10.98 -0.65 -3.57
N GLN A 68 9.82 0.00 -3.61
CA GLN A 68 8.53 -0.63 -3.87
C GLN A 68 8.02 -0.21 -5.25
N LYS A 69 7.49 -1.17 -6.00
CA LYS A 69 6.77 -0.91 -7.25
C LYS A 69 5.43 -1.63 -7.20
N CYS A 70 4.39 -0.98 -7.68
CA CYS A 70 3.05 -1.54 -7.73
C CYS A 70 2.30 -1.07 -8.98
N PHE A 71 1.27 -1.84 -9.30
CA PHE A 71 0.42 -1.63 -10.46
C PHE A 71 -1.03 -1.92 -10.09
N ILE A 72 -1.93 -1.06 -10.54
CA ILE A 72 -3.38 -1.27 -10.46
C ILE A 72 -4.05 -0.79 -11.75
N LYS A 73 -4.96 -1.60 -12.26
CA LYS A 73 -5.83 -1.31 -13.40
C LYS A 73 -7.26 -1.61 -13.03
N VAL A 74 -8.14 -0.67 -13.29
CA VAL A 74 -9.59 -0.80 -13.08
C VAL A 74 -10.27 -0.59 -14.42
N ASN A 75 -11.06 -1.58 -14.85
CA ASN A 75 -11.85 -1.54 -16.07
C ASN A 75 -13.23 -2.19 -15.85
N GLU A 76 -13.99 -2.33 -16.93
CA GLU A 76 -15.33 -2.91 -16.92
C GLU A 76 -15.34 -4.42 -16.62
N GLU A 77 -14.23 -5.11 -16.86
CA GLU A 77 -14.07 -6.54 -16.55
C GLU A 77 -13.76 -6.77 -15.07
N GLY A 78 -13.18 -5.78 -14.39
CA GLY A 78 -12.86 -5.82 -12.97
C GLY A 78 -11.62 -5.01 -12.60
N THR A 79 -10.97 -5.40 -11.50
CA THR A 79 -9.71 -4.78 -11.06
C THR A 79 -8.59 -5.80 -11.18
N GLU A 80 -7.58 -5.47 -11.99
CA GLU A 80 -6.32 -6.19 -12.10
C GLU A 80 -5.28 -5.45 -11.24
N ALA A 81 -4.82 -6.07 -10.15
CA ALA A 81 -3.83 -5.48 -9.26
C ALA A 81 -2.71 -6.48 -8.96
N ALA A 82 -1.45 -6.03 -9.09
CA ALA A 82 -0.29 -6.87 -8.85
C ALA A 82 0.42 -6.46 -7.55
N ALA A 83 0.16 -7.21 -6.48
CA ALA A 83 0.92 -7.24 -5.22
C ALA A 83 0.70 -8.61 -4.58
N ALA A 84 1.78 -9.34 -4.32
CA ALA A 84 1.70 -10.70 -3.80
C ALA A 84 1.81 -10.70 -2.26
N THR A 85 0.77 -11.14 -1.57
CA THR A 85 0.84 -11.57 -0.16
C THR A 85 -0.28 -12.58 0.06
N ALA A 86 0.06 -13.79 0.52
CA ALA A 86 -0.90 -14.87 0.78
C ALA A 86 -0.89 -15.22 2.27
N GLU A 87 -1.98 -14.91 2.97
CA GLU A 87 -2.29 -15.36 4.34
C GLU A 87 -3.82 -15.29 4.57
N ASP A 88 -4.29 -16.02 5.58
CA ASP A 88 -5.71 -16.26 5.88
C ASP A 88 -6.53 -14.96 6.07
N LEU A 89 -7.76 -14.96 5.56
CA LEU A 89 -8.64 -13.83 5.20
C LEU A 89 -9.13 -12.91 6.36
N SER A 90 -8.24 -12.26 7.13
CA SER A 90 -8.62 -11.41 8.28
C SER A 90 -8.81 -9.90 7.99
N GLY A 91 -8.83 -9.46 6.74
CA GLY A 91 -9.00 -8.04 6.38
C GLY A 91 -7.69 -7.27 6.16
N THR A 92 -6.70 -7.93 5.55
CA THR A 92 -5.42 -7.33 5.15
C THR A 92 -5.61 -6.28 4.05
N ILE A 93 -4.98 -5.11 4.21
CA ILE A 93 -4.95 -4.06 3.18
C ILE A 93 -3.80 -4.35 2.22
N LEU A 94 -4.11 -4.72 0.98
CA LEU A 94 -3.10 -5.01 -0.06
C LEU A 94 -2.63 -3.74 -0.79
N PHE A 95 -3.52 -2.76 -0.96
CA PHE A 95 -3.23 -1.51 -1.67
C PHE A 95 -3.84 -0.31 -0.95
N VAL A 96 -3.10 0.79 -0.96
CA VAL A 96 -3.59 2.12 -0.58
C VAL A 96 -3.15 3.09 -1.67
N GLY A 97 -4.07 3.92 -2.14
CA GLY A 97 -3.77 4.87 -3.20
C GLY A 97 -4.86 5.94 -3.32
N GLN A 98 -4.54 7.01 -4.05
CA GLN A 98 -5.46 8.09 -4.36
C GLN A 98 -5.48 8.30 -5.87
N VAL A 99 -6.69 8.37 -6.45
CA VAL A 99 -6.89 8.66 -7.87
C VAL A 99 -7.21 10.14 -8.01
N LEU A 100 -6.19 10.97 -8.29
CA LEU A 100 -6.33 12.43 -8.34
C LEU A 100 -6.67 12.97 -9.74
N ASN A 101 -6.24 12.27 -10.79
CA ASN A 101 -6.50 12.67 -12.16
C ASN A 101 -6.66 11.42 -13.04
N PRO A 102 -7.87 10.83 -13.07
CA PRO A 102 -8.19 9.79 -14.04
C PRO A 102 -8.36 10.47 -15.40
N LEU A 103 -7.26 10.79 -16.08
CA LEU A 103 -7.33 11.29 -17.45
C LEU A 103 -7.70 10.11 -18.36
N VAL A 104 -8.95 10.19 -18.84
CA VAL A 104 -9.61 9.57 -20.01
C VAL A 104 -9.03 8.27 -20.54
#